data_AF-A0A0L8G6U1-F1
#
_entry.id   AF-A0A0L8G6U1-F1
#
_cell.length_a   1.000
_cell.length_b   1.000
_cell.length_c   1.000
_cell.angle_alpha   90.00
_cell.angle_beta   90.00
_cell.angle_gamma   90.00
#
_symmetry.space_group_name_H-M   'P 1'
#
loop_
_entity.id
_entity.type
_entity.pdbx_description
1 polymer ?
#
loop_
_entity_poly.entity_id
_entity_poly.type
_entity_poly.pdbx_seq_one_letter_code
_entity_poly.pdbx_strand_id
1 'polypeptide(L)'
;MRRRFIDNIFFIYFTSHIGISIFFDSQVYLPSWMYPAVFRDLLNKYCTTMKDPLLLQAPTWYEAFLLCEFFLQFPFFFVAAYAYWKGVKSCPWIRLPIVIYATHTATTLLPILYHILNYDFRSLETKKLRYAGPVTPSERYLLATVYSPYLLTPLVMLADALTSTAYKTINETPQTGLSRKTN
;
A
#
# COMPACT_ATOMS: atom_id res chain seq x y z
N MET A 1 -27.80 -0.73 -2.69
CA MET A 1 -27.13 -0.01 -1.58
C MET A 1 -26.14 0.99 -2.17
N ARG A 2 -26.17 2.27 -1.78
CA ARG A 2 -25.28 3.31 -2.33
C ARG A 2 -23.88 3.21 -1.69
N ARG A 3 -22.83 3.18 -2.51
CA ARG A 3 -21.41 3.23 -2.06
C ARG A 3 -21.10 4.56 -1.38
N ARG A 4 -20.29 4.53 -0.31
CA ARG A 4 -19.80 5.77 0.33
C ARG A 4 -18.76 6.41 -0.58
N PHE A 5 -18.61 7.74 -0.52
CA PHE A 5 -17.58 8.45 -1.27
C PHE A 5 -16.17 7.91 -0.98
N ILE A 6 -15.89 7.66 0.31
CA ILE A 6 -14.60 7.11 0.75
C ILE A 6 -14.33 5.69 0.22
N ASP A 7 -15.37 4.86 0.04
CA ASP A 7 -15.23 3.52 -0.54
C ASP A 7 -14.72 3.61 -2.00
N ASN A 8 -15.10 4.66 -2.74
CA ASN A 8 -14.60 4.87 -4.10
C ASN A 8 -13.12 5.27 -4.12
N ILE A 9 -12.67 6.09 -3.16
CA ILE A 9 -11.25 6.45 -3.03
C ILE A 9 -10.42 5.19 -2.78
N PHE A 10 -10.87 4.36 -1.83
CA PHE A 10 -10.21 3.11 -1.49
C PHE A 10 -10.23 2.10 -2.64
N PHE A 11 -11.34 2.00 -3.37
CA PHE A 11 -11.44 1.19 -4.58
C PHE A 11 -10.42 1.62 -5.65
N ILE A 12 -10.33 2.93 -5.94
CA ILE A 12 -9.38 3.47 -6.91
C ILE A 12 -7.95 3.18 -6.46
N TYR A 13 -7.64 3.41 -5.19
CA TYR A 13 -6.33 3.11 -4.61
C TYR A 13 -5.92 1.65 -4.86
N PHE A 14 -6.73 0.67 -4.45
CA PHE A 14 -6.37 -0.75 -4.65
C PHE A 14 -6.28 -1.12 -6.13
N THR A 15 -7.16 -0.57 -6.97
CA THR A 15 -7.16 -0.86 -8.41
C THR A 15 -5.92 -0.30 -9.12
N SER A 16 -5.52 0.95 -8.81
CA SER A 16 -4.29 1.51 -9.37
C SER A 16 -3.06 0.80 -8.82
N HIS A 17 -3.08 0.41 -7.54
CA HIS A 17 -1.96 -0.26 -6.90
C HIS A 17 -1.70 -1.66 -7.47
N ILE A 18 -2.73 -2.40 -7.88
CA ILE A 18 -2.56 -3.66 -8.64
C ILE A 18 -1.69 -3.44 -9.88
N GLY A 19 -1.97 -2.39 -10.66
CA GLY A 19 -1.18 -2.07 -11.85
C GLY A 19 0.26 -1.68 -11.49
N ILE A 20 0.45 -0.91 -10.42
CA ILE A 20 1.77 -0.51 -9.94
C ILE A 20 2.58 -1.73 -9.49
N SER A 21 2.00 -2.63 -8.69
CA SER A 21 2.72 -3.82 -8.21
C SER A 21 3.10 -4.76 -9.36
N ILE A 22 2.21 -4.93 -10.36
CA ILE A 22 2.52 -5.74 -11.55
C ILE A 22 3.59 -5.09 -12.42
N PHE A 23 3.51 -3.79 -12.69
CA PHE A 23 4.37 -3.15 -13.69
C PHE A 23 5.59 -2.44 -13.13
N PHE A 24 5.71 -2.24 -11.82
CA PHE A 24 6.83 -1.52 -11.20
C PHE A 24 7.45 -2.37 -10.08
N ASP A 25 6.71 -2.64 -9.01
CA ASP A 25 7.30 -3.23 -7.80
C ASP A 25 7.82 -4.65 -8.04
N SER A 26 7.09 -5.45 -8.82
CA SER A 26 7.51 -6.82 -9.16
C SER A 26 8.69 -6.90 -10.12
N GLN A 27 9.10 -5.82 -10.77
CA GLN A 27 10.34 -5.81 -11.56
C GLN A 27 11.60 -5.91 -10.68
N VAL A 28 11.49 -5.66 -9.37
CA VAL A 28 12.62 -5.76 -8.44
C VAL A 28 13.02 -7.22 -8.20
N TYR A 29 12.05 -8.14 -8.11
CA TYR A 29 12.30 -9.54 -7.77
C TYR A 29 11.96 -10.53 -8.90
N LEU A 30 11.22 -10.11 -9.94
CA LEU A 30 10.98 -10.94 -11.12
C LEU A 30 12.00 -10.65 -12.24
N PRO A 31 12.36 -11.66 -13.05
CA PRO A 31 13.28 -11.47 -14.16
C PRO A 31 12.79 -10.46 -15.20
N SER A 32 13.72 -9.68 -15.76
CA SER A 32 13.43 -8.62 -16.74
C SER A 32 12.79 -9.12 -18.04
N TRP A 33 12.95 -10.40 -18.41
CA TRP A 33 12.34 -10.99 -19.60
C TRP A 33 10.80 -11.14 -19.49
N MET A 34 10.24 -11.06 -18.28
CA MET A 34 8.79 -11.06 -18.05
C MET A 34 8.13 -9.73 -18.43
N TYR A 35 8.92 -8.67 -18.66
CA TYR A 35 8.41 -7.33 -18.87
C TYR A 35 8.72 -6.80 -20.28
N PRO A 36 7.71 -6.31 -21.00
CA PRO A 36 7.92 -5.53 -22.22
C PRO A 36 8.93 -4.39 -21.99
N ALA A 37 9.72 -4.07 -23.02
CA ALA A 37 10.73 -3.00 -22.94
C ALA A 37 10.15 -1.68 -22.44
N VAL A 38 8.92 -1.34 -22.87
CA VAL A 38 8.22 -0.12 -22.44
C VAL A 38 8.14 0.01 -20.92
N PHE A 39 7.78 -1.05 -20.19
CA PHE A 39 7.65 -0.98 -18.72
C PHE A 39 9.01 -0.92 -18.02
N ARG A 40 10.02 -1.58 -18.58
CA ARG A 40 11.41 -1.49 -18.08
C ARG A 40 11.96 -0.08 -18.28
N ASP A 41 11.71 0.53 -19.43
CA ASP A 41 12.15 1.88 -19.74
C ASP A 41 11.40 2.92 -18.91
N LEU A 42 10.10 2.71 -18.68
CA LEU A 42 9.30 3.55 -17.79
C LEU A 42 9.82 3.51 -16.34
N LEU A 43 10.12 2.32 -15.81
CA LEU A 43 10.71 2.18 -14.48
C LEU A 43 12.06 2.89 -14.41
N ASN A 44 12.96 2.64 -15.36
CA ASN A 44 14.26 3.30 -15.42
C ASN A 44 14.13 4.83 -15.48
N LYS A 45 13.20 5.34 -16.31
CA LYS A 45 12.93 6.78 -16.44
C LYS A 45 12.39 7.36 -15.14
N TYR A 46 11.44 6.69 -14.49
CA TYR A 46 10.91 7.08 -13.19
C TYR A 46 12.04 7.15 -12.14
N CYS A 47 12.81 6.09 -11.97
CA CYS A 47 13.87 6.03 -10.96
C CYS A 47 14.99 7.04 -11.21
N THR A 48 15.32 7.31 -12.48
CA THR A 48 16.30 8.34 -12.83
C THR A 48 15.77 9.75 -12.55
N THR A 49 14.50 10.01 -12.88
CA THR A 49 13.86 11.33 -12.70
C THR A 49 13.64 11.65 -11.23
N MET A 50 13.14 10.67 -10.46
CA MET A 50 12.81 10.84 -9.05
C MET A 50 14.00 10.55 -8.12
N LYS A 51 15.14 10.14 -8.69
CA LYS A 51 16.31 9.66 -7.96
C LYS A 51 15.92 8.60 -6.93
N ASP A 52 15.21 7.57 -7.37
CA ASP A 52 14.69 6.51 -6.52
C ASP A 52 15.63 5.30 -6.53
N PRO A 53 16.51 5.15 -5.52
CA PRO A 53 17.44 4.02 -5.47
C PRO A 53 16.75 2.72 -5.03
N LEU A 54 15.56 2.79 -4.43
CA LEU A 54 14.92 1.63 -3.80
C LEU A 54 14.43 0.62 -4.84
N LEU A 55 14.02 1.07 -6.03
CA LEU A 55 13.52 0.17 -7.08
C LEU A 55 14.61 -0.34 -8.04
N LEU A 56 15.70 0.39 -8.26
CA LEU A 56 16.78 -0.07 -9.15
C LEU A 56 17.92 -0.79 -8.42
N GLN A 57 18.11 -0.48 -7.14
CA GLN A 57 19.17 -1.04 -6.29
C GLN A 57 18.58 -1.29 -4.91
N ALA A 58 17.52 -2.10 -4.90
CA ALA A 58 16.80 -2.45 -3.69
C ALA A 58 17.79 -3.01 -2.65
N PRO A 59 17.92 -2.36 -1.47
CA PRO A 59 18.62 -3.01 -0.38
C PRO A 59 17.80 -4.22 0.10
N THR A 60 18.47 -5.24 0.61
CA THR A 60 17.84 -6.52 0.99
C THR A 60 16.66 -6.38 1.96
N TRP A 61 16.67 -5.38 2.85
CA TRP A 61 15.54 -5.10 3.74
C TRP A 61 14.30 -4.59 2.99
N TYR A 62 14.50 -3.84 1.91
CA TYR A 62 13.42 -3.33 1.07
C TYR A 62 12.88 -4.45 0.17
N GLU A 63 13.75 -5.29 -0.38
CA GLU A 63 13.34 -6.51 -1.09
C GLU A 63 12.47 -7.41 -0.20
N ALA A 64 12.81 -7.55 1.09
CA ALA A 64 11.98 -8.30 2.03
C ALA A 64 10.57 -7.70 2.17
N PHE A 65 10.42 -6.37 2.20
CA PHE A 65 9.12 -5.72 2.19
C PHE A 65 8.36 -5.97 0.88
N LEU A 66 9.03 -5.90 -0.26
CA LEU A 66 8.42 -6.19 -1.57
C LEU A 66 7.99 -7.66 -1.71
N LEU A 67 8.73 -8.60 -1.12
CA LEU A 67 8.31 -10.00 -1.05
C LEU A 67 7.06 -10.16 -0.18
N CYS A 68 7.02 -9.52 0.99
CA CYS A 68 5.81 -9.48 1.83
C CYS A 68 4.62 -8.89 1.05
N GLU A 69 4.85 -7.82 0.29
CA GLU A 69 3.84 -7.25 -0.59
C GLU A 69 3.35 -8.28 -1.59
N PHE A 70 4.26 -8.90 -2.34
CA PHE A 70 3.92 -9.86 -3.40
C PHE A 70 3.11 -11.06 -2.89
N PHE A 71 3.49 -11.62 -1.75
CA PHE A 71 2.84 -12.83 -1.24
C PHE A 71 1.60 -12.55 -0.39
N LEU A 72 1.53 -11.41 0.30
CA LEU A 72 0.47 -11.13 1.28
C LEU A 72 -0.45 -9.99 0.84
N GLN A 73 0.11 -8.85 0.45
CA GLN A 73 -0.67 -7.66 0.13
C GLN A 73 -1.27 -7.72 -1.28
N PHE A 74 -0.49 -8.18 -2.26
CA PHE A 74 -0.90 -8.20 -3.67
C PHE A 74 -2.14 -9.07 -3.92
N PRO A 75 -2.24 -10.32 -3.42
CA PRO A 75 -3.49 -11.09 -3.51
C PRO A 75 -4.65 -10.38 -2.81
N PHE A 76 -4.39 -9.70 -1.69
CA PHE A 76 -5.39 -8.96 -0.94
C PHE A 76 -5.90 -7.72 -1.69
N PHE A 77 -5.11 -7.09 -2.56
CA PHE A 77 -5.56 -5.94 -3.35
C PHE A 77 -6.81 -6.24 -4.18
N PHE A 78 -6.88 -7.42 -4.79
CA PHE A 78 -8.06 -7.86 -5.56
C PHE A 78 -9.29 -8.03 -4.65
N VAL A 79 -9.10 -8.62 -3.47
CA VAL A 79 -10.16 -8.83 -2.47
C VAL A 79 -10.68 -7.49 -1.97
N ALA A 80 -9.79 -6.56 -1.64
CA ALA A 80 -10.12 -5.22 -1.18
C ALA A 80 -10.82 -4.41 -2.29
N ALA A 81 -10.30 -4.44 -3.52
CA ALA A 81 -10.92 -3.78 -4.68
C ALA A 81 -12.35 -4.28 -4.89
N TYR A 82 -12.57 -5.60 -4.83
CA TYR A 82 -13.92 -6.17 -4.92
C TYR A 82 -14.84 -5.67 -3.79
N ALA A 83 -14.38 -5.72 -2.54
CA ALA A 83 -15.19 -5.32 -1.38
C ALA A 83 -15.57 -3.82 -1.44
N TYR A 84 -14.64 -2.94 -1.79
CA TYR A 84 -14.92 -1.51 -1.95
C TYR A 84 -15.76 -1.21 -3.18
N TRP A 85 -15.63 -1.98 -4.27
CA TRP A 85 -16.50 -1.88 -5.45
C TRP A 85 -17.95 -2.26 -5.14
N LYS A 86 -18.18 -3.30 -4.32
CA LYS A 86 -19.51 -3.65 -3.82
C LYS A 86 -20.02 -2.72 -2.71
N GLY A 87 -19.10 -1.98 -2.09
CA GLY A 87 -19.33 -1.14 -0.93
C GLY A 87 -19.27 -1.95 0.37
N VAL A 88 -18.59 -1.40 1.39
CA VAL A 88 -18.26 -2.14 2.62
C VAL A 88 -19.48 -2.60 3.41
N LYS A 89 -20.62 -1.91 3.29
CA LYS A 89 -21.88 -2.33 3.91
C LYS A 89 -22.36 -3.70 3.41
N SER A 90 -22.03 -4.04 2.17
CA SER A 90 -22.30 -5.35 1.55
C SER A 90 -21.21 -6.38 1.87
N CYS A 91 -20.07 -5.93 2.40
CA CYS A 91 -18.90 -6.75 2.68
C CYS A 91 -18.29 -6.40 4.05
N PRO A 92 -19.06 -6.42 5.16
CA PRO A 92 -18.55 -5.99 6.47
C PRO A 92 -17.38 -6.85 6.96
N TRP A 93 -17.27 -8.08 6.47
CA TRP A 93 -16.16 -9.01 6.73
C TRP A 93 -14.78 -8.47 6.31
N ILE A 94 -14.72 -7.49 5.40
CA ILE A 94 -13.45 -6.90 4.94
C ILE A 94 -12.75 -6.07 6.02
N ARG A 95 -13.46 -5.72 7.12
CA ARG A 95 -12.95 -4.86 8.19
C ARG A 95 -11.64 -5.37 8.78
N LEU A 96 -11.60 -6.62 9.24
CA LEU A 96 -10.42 -7.17 9.89
C LEU A 96 -9.24 -7.31 8.91
N PRO A 97 -9.42 -7.86 7.69
CA PRO A 97 -8.37 -7.84 6.67
C PRO A 97 -7.80 -6.44 6.37
N ILE A 98 -8.64 -5.40 6.32
CA ILE A 98 -8.18 -4.02 6.10
C ILE A 98 -7.36 -3.51 7.28
N VAL A 99 -7.75 -3.79 8.53
CA VAL A 99 -6.96 -3.41 9.71
C VAL A 99 -5.57 -4.03 9.64
N ILE A 100 -5.47 -5.33 9.32
CA ILE A 100 -4.19 -6.05 9.18
C ILE A 100 -3.36 -5.42 8.05
N TYR A 101 -3.95 -5.28 6.87
CA TYR A 101 -3.29 -4.69 5.70
C TYR A 101 -2.77 -3.28 5.99
N ALA A 102 -3.63 -2.41 6.49
CA ALA A 102 -3.31 -1.01 6.68
C ALA A 102 -2.24 -0.81 7.75
N THR A 103 -2.30 -1.59 8.83
CA THR A 103 -1.28 -1.59 9.88
C THR A 103 0.06 -2.06 9.32
N HIS A 104 0.07 -3.19 8.61
CA HIS A 104 1.31 -3.72 8.02
C HIS A 104 1.94 -2.72 7.04
N THR A 105 1.13 -2.18 6.13
CA THR A 105 1.58 -1.16 5.15
C THR A 105 2.16 0.07 5.85
N ALA A 106 1.51 0.57 6.90
CA ALA A 106 2.06 1.69 7.66
C ALA A 106 3.42 1.34 8.30
N THR A 107 3.56 0.13 8.86
CA THR A 107 4.82 -0.32 9.49
C THR A 107 5.96 -0.58 8.51
N THR A 108 5.69 -0.80 7.22
CA THR A 108 6.74 -0.90 6.19
C THR A 108 7.07 0.47 5.59
N LEU A 109 6.06 1.31 5.34
CA LEU A 109 6.26 2.64 4.74
C LEU A 109 6.91 3.66 5.67
N LEU A 110 6.70 3.56 6.99
CA LEU A 110 7.36 4.43 7.96
C LEU A 110 8.91 4.30 7.91
N PRO A 111 9.50 3.09 7.99
CA PRO A 111 10.93 2.89 7.75
C PRO A 111 11.40 3.36 6.38
N ILE A 112 10.62 3.13 5.31
CA ILE A 112 10.97 3.57 3.94
C ILE A 112 11.10 5.10 3.88
N LEU A 113 10.09 5.82 4.39
CA LEU A 113 10.11 7.29 4.42
C LEU A 113 11.25 7.81 5.31
N TYR A 114 11.48 7.18 6.47
CA TYR A 114 12.60 7.53 7.32
C TYR A 114 13.94 7.34 6.60
N HIS A 115 14.10 6.24 5.86
CA HIS A 115 15.29 5.96 5.05
C HIS A 115 15.48 7.01 3.95
N ILE A 116 14.44 7.33 3.17
CA ILE A 116 14.48 8.37 2.13
C ILE A 116 14.93 9.72 2.70
N LEU A 117 14.42 10.09 3.87
CA LEU A 117 14.70 11.40 4.46
C LEU A 117 16.08 11.49 5.14
N ASN A 118 16.62 10.38 5.66
CA ASN A 118 17.78 10.42 6.55
C ASN A 118 19.00 9.61 6.08
N TYR A 119 18.84 8.64 5.18
CA TYR A 119 19.96 7.80 4.75
C TYR A 119 20.98 8.60 3.92
N ASP A 120 22.28 8.33 4.08
CA ASP A 120 23.33 9.00 3.30
C ASP A 120 23.49 8.37 1.90
N PHE A 121 22.72 8.88 0.95
CA PHE A 121 22.77 8.47 -0.45
C PHE A 121 24.05 8.92 -1.19
N ARG A 122 24.87 9.83 -0.63
CA ARG A 122 26.16 10.20 -1.25
C ARG A 122 27.14 9.04 -1.27
N SER A 123 27.04 8.17 -0.26
CA SER A 123 27.85 6.94 -0.20
C SER A 123 27.60 5.99 -1.39
N LEU A 124 26.41 6.06 -2.01
CA LEU A 124 26.09 5.26 -3.21
C LEU A 124 26.76 5.83 -4.47
N GLU A 125 26.89 7.15 -4.56
CA GLU A 125 27.59 7.84 -5.64
C GLU A 125 29.08 7.44 -5.68
N THR A 126 29.72 7.38 -4.51
CA THR A 126 31.13 6.98 -4.36
C THR A 126 31.39 5.52 -4.76
N LYS A 127 30.38 4.65 -4.67
CA LYS A 127 30.48 3.21 -5.03
C LYS A 127 30.38 2.95 -6.54
N LYS A 128 30.36 3.99 -7.40
CA LYS A 128 30.10 3.87 -8.85
C LYS A 128 28.82 3.10 -9.17
N LEU A 129 27.82 3.20 -8.29
CA LEU A 129 26.53 2.61 -8.55
C LEU A 129 25.87 3.35 -9.70
N ARG A 130 25.12 2.61 -10.52
CA ARG A 130 24.64 3.04 -11.84
C ARG A 130 23.66 4.24 -11.79
N TYR A 131 23.21 4.63 -10.59
CA TYR A 131 22.21 5.67 -10.34
C TYR A 131 22.49 6.40 -9.02
N ALA A 132 22.32 7.72 -9.02
CA ALA A 132 22.44 8.56 -7.82
C ALA A 132 21.09 8.62 -7.08
N GLY A 133 21.11 8.42 -5.75
CA GLY A 133 19.94 8.61 -4.89
C GLY A 133 19.64 10.09 -4.60
N PRO A 134 18.61 10.41 -3.80
CA PRO A 134 18.24 11.77 -3.50
C PRO A 134 19.19 12.36 -2.45
N VAL A 135 20.07 13.27 -2.87
CA VAL A 135 21.12 13.84 -2.01
C VAL A 135 20.66 15.14 -1.36
N THR A 136 19.93 15.98 -2.12
CA THR A 136 19.46 17.27 -1.62
C THR A 136 18.14 17.13 -0.84
N PRO A 137 17.84 18.04 0.10
CA PRO A 137 16.55 18.02 0.80
C PRO A 137 15.35 18.06 -0.15
N SER A 138 15.42 18.85 -1.23
CA SER A 138 14.35 18.95 -2.23
C SER A 138 14.10 17.63 -2.95
N GLU A 139 15.17 16.91 -3.33
CA GLU A 139 15.05 15.57 -3.94
C GLU A 139 14.42 14.57 -2.98
N ARG A 140 14.82 14.61 -1.70
CA ARG A 140 14.27 13.74 -0.67
C ARG A 140 12.79 14.00 -0.43
N TYR A 141 12.37 15.26 -0.34
CA TYR A 141 10.96 15.61 -0.18
C TYR A 141 10.13 15.29 -1.40
N LEU A 142 10.69 15.48 -2.60
CA LEU A 142 10.03 15.09 -3.84
C LEU A 142 9.78 13.58 -3.87
N LEU A 143 10.80 12.78 -3.56
CA LEU A 143 10.66 11.32 -3.51
C LEU A 143 9.71 10.89 -2.38
N ALA A 144 9.85 11.45 -1.18
CA ALA A 144 8.96 11.16 -0.05
C ALA A 144 7.49 11.48 -0.38
N THR A 145 7.23 12.53 -1.17
CA THR A 145 5.89 12.88 -1.65
C THR A 145 5.30 11.77 -2.52
N VAL A 146 6.10 11.09 -3.35
CA VAL A 146 5.63 9.94 -4.14
C VAL A 146 5.21 8.77 -3.26
N TYR A 147 5.96 8.50 -2.18
CA TYR A 147 5.67 7.41 -1.26
C TYR A 147 4.53 7.73 -0.29
N SER A 148 4.30 9.02 0.02
CA SER A 148 3.35 9.46 1.03
C SER A 148 1.90 8.99 0.85
N PRO A 149 1.30 8.91 -0.36
CA PRO A 149 -0.05 8.39 -0.53
C PRO A 149 -0.18 6.94 -0.04
N TYR A 150 0.86 6.13 -0.22
CA TYR A 150 0.89 4.73 0.23
C TYR A 150 1.03 4.58 1.75
N LEU A 151 1.31 5.66 2.49
CA LEU A 151 1.18 5.69 3.95
C LEU A 151 -0.16 6.32 4.37
N LEU A 152 -0.48 7.49 3.82
CA LEU A 152 -1.65 8.27 4.23
C LEU A 152 -2.95 7.53 3.92
N THR A 153 -3.08 6.91 2.75
CA THR A 153 -4.30 6.18 2.40
C THR A 153 -4.54 4.99 3.32
N PRO A 154 -3.56 4.10 3.61
CA PRO A 154 -3.72 3.08 4.63
C PRO A 154 -4.06 3.61 6.03
N LEU A 155 -3.47 4.72 6.49
CA LEU A 155 -3.83 5.29 7.78
C LEU A 155 -5.30 5.76 7.82
N VAL A 156 -5.78 6.36 6.73
CA VAL A 156 -7.20 6.74 6.61
C VAL A 156 -8.11 5.50 6.54
N MET A 157 -7.69 4.45 5.84
CA MET A 157 -8.41 3.16 5.82
C MET A 157 -8.48 2.54 7.21
N LEU A 158 -7.37 2.56 7.97
CA LEU A 158 -7.31 2.06 9.33
C LEU A 158 -8.27 2.82 10.24
N ALA A 159 -8.26 4.16 10.16
CA ALA A 159 -9.19 4.99 10.91
C ALA A 159 -10.66 4.70 10.54
N ASP A 160 -11.00 4.58 9.26
CA ASP A 160 -12.35 4.22 8.81
C ASP A 160 -12.75 2.82 9.29
N ALA A 161 -11.87 1.83 9.18
CA ALA A 161 -12.14 0.46 9.62
C ALA A 161 -12.33 0.37 11.15
N LEU A 162 -11.62 1.18 11.93
CA LEU A 162 -11.75 1.18 13.39
C LEU A 162 -13.00 1.94 13.87
N THR A 163 -13.37 3.03 13.21
CA THR A 163 -14.38 3.96 13.71
C THR A 163 -15.75 3.86 13.02
N SER A 164 -15.80 3.37 11.78
CA SER A 164 -17.04 3.40 11.00
C SER A 164 -18.03 2.33 11.41
N THR A 165 -19.29 2.73 11.59
CA THR A 165 -20.43 1.82 11.77
C THR A 165 -20.80 1.06 10.49
N ALA A 166 -20.22 1.42 9.34
CA ALA A 166 -20.49 0.79 8.05
C ALA A 166 -20.08 -0.70 7.99
N TYR A 167 -19.19 -1.13 8.89
CA TYR A 167 -18.71 -2.50 8.98
C TYR A 167 -19.48 -3.36 10.00
N LYS A 168 -20.54 -2.82 10.64
CA LYS A 168 -21.37 -3.61 11.56
C LYS A 168 -22.20 -4.61 10.77
N THR A 169 -22.11 -5.89 11.12
CA THR A 169 -22.94 -6.95 10.56
C THR A 169 -24.39 -6.75 11.04
N ILE A 170 -25.37 -6.97 10.16
CA ILE A 170 -26.81 -6.77 10.43
C ILE A 170 -27.33 -7.64 11.61
N ASN A 171 -26.55 -8.62 12.08
CA ASN A 171 -26.98 -9.61 13.07
C ASN A 171 -26.78 -9.21 14.55
N GLU A 172 -26.38 -7.98 14.86
CA GLU A 172 -26.51 -7.44 16.22
C GLU A 172 -27.95 -6.98 16.47
N THR A 173 -28.91 -7.91 16.37
CA THR A 173 -30.24 -7.69 16.95
C THR A 173 -30.06 -7.70 18.47
N PRO A 174 -30.44 -6.64 19.21
CA PRO A 174 -30.44 -6.70 20.67
C PRO A 174 -31.32 -7.87 21.08
N GLN A 175 -30.83 -8.77 21.95
CA GLN A 175 -31.70 -9.76 22.59
C GLN A 175 -32.65 -9.01 23.54
N THR A 176 -33.76 -8.51 22.99
CA THR A 176 -34.89 -8.01 23.76
C THR A 176 -35.68 -9.21 24.27
N GLY A 177 -35.72 -9.39 25.59
CA GLY A 177 -36.82 -10.07 26.26
C GLY A 177 -36.62 -11.54 26.62
N LEU A 178 -35.66 -11.86 27.50
CA LEU A 178 -35.85 -12.97 28.43
C LEU A 178 -36.82 -12.52 29.52
N SER A 179 -38.11 -12.61 29.24
CA SER A 179 -39.15 -12.59 30.27
C SER A 179 -38.89 -13.76 31.21
N ARG A 180 -38.42 -13.44 32.41
CA ARG A 180 -38.40 -14.35 33.56
C ARG A 180 -39.84 -14.80 33.81
N LYS A 181 -40.21 -15.99 33.34
CA LYS A 181 -41.38 -16.69 33.86
C LYS A 181 -41.04 -17.13 35.28
N THR A 182 -41.60 -16.43 36.25
CA THR A 182 -41.77 -16.89 37.62
C THR A 182 -42.71 -18.08 37.62
N ASN A 183 -42.22 -19.22 38.12
CA ASN A 183 -43.04 -20.25 38.77
C ASN A 183 -42.42 -20.50 40.14
#